data_AF-A0A972S2P0-F1
#
_entry.id   AF-A0A972S2P0-F1
#
_cell.length_a   1.000
_cell.length_b   1.000
_cell.length_c   1.000
_cell.angle_alpha   90.00
_cell.angle_beta   90.00
_cell.angle_gamma   90.00
#
_symmetry.space_group_name_H-M   'P 1'
#
loop_
_entity.id
_entity.type
_entity.pdbx_description
1 polymer ?
#
loop_
_entity_poly.entity_id
_entity_poly.type
_entity_poly.pdbx_seq_one_letter_code
_entity_poly.pdbx_strand_id
1 'polypeptide(L)'
;MEREEDLFATEWDNLTTNQRKVLKLIVEKNGQNLYDEKALAKYEIKVGSLRKILQILLDKDIIYKTEDRYYLQDPLFKYWLKQRIY
;
A
#
# COMPACT_ATOMS: atom_id res chain seq x y z
N MET A 1 15.45 -14.87 6.59
CA MET A 1 13.97 -14.81 6.57
C MET A 1 13.44 -14.13 7.82
N GLU A 2 13.67 -14.63 9.05
CA GLU A 2 13.17 -13.97 10.29
C GLU A 2 13.57 -12.48 10.39
N ARG A 3 14.84 -12.15 10.13
CA ARG A 3 15.32 -10.75 10.12
C ARG A 3 14.67 -9.84 9.07
N GLU A 4 14.22 -10.37 7.93
CA GLU A 4 13.55 -9.56 6.89
C GLU A 4 12.09 -9.30 7.25
N GLU A 5 11.41 -10.28 7.85
CA GLU A 5 10.07 -10.08 8.38
C GLU A 5 10.03 -9.04 9.50
N ASP A 6 11.06 -8.98 10.35
CA ASP A 6 11.23 -7.94 11.37
C ASP A 6 11.37 -6.54 10.76
N LEU A 7 12.08 -6.41 9.63
CA LEU A 7 12.19 -5.15 8.89
C LEU A 7 10.85 -4.75 8.29
N PHE A 8 10.10 -5.68 7.69
CA PHE A 8 8.76 -5.40 7.16
C PHE A 8 7.76 -5.04 8.27
N ALA A 9 7.83 -5.69 9.42
CA ALA A 9 7.02 -5.34 10.59
C ALA A 9 7.34 -3.93 11.08
N THR A 10 8.62 -3.59 11.17
CA THR A 10 9.08 -2.24 11.55
C THR A 10 8.62 -1.18 10.54
N GLU A 11 8.78 -1.43 9.24
CA GLU A 11 8.28 -0.53 8.20
C GLU A 11 6.76 -0.37 8.29
N TRP A 12 6.03 -1.48 8.45
CA TRP A 12 4.57 -1.48 8.61
C TRP A 12 4.10 -0.68 9.84
N ASP A 13 4.80 -0.79 10.96
CA ASP A 13 4.45 -0.10 12.20
C ASP A 13 4.74 1.40 12.15
N ASN A 14 5.75 1.81 11.38
CA ASN A 14 6.03 3.21 11.08
C ASN A 14 5.00 3.87 10.15
N LEU A 15 4.09 3.10 9.55
CA LEU A 15 3.02 3.63 8.72
C LEU A 15 1.79 4.01 9.55
N THR A 16 1.21 5.15 9.21
CA THR A 16 -0.11 5.56 9.72
C THR A 16 -1.20 4.58 9.25
N THR A 17 -2.31 4.50 9.97
CA THR A 17 -3.47 3.67 9.61
C THR A 17 -3.94 3.91 8.17
N ASN A 18 -3.95 5.16 7.72
CA ASN A 18 -4.39 5.51 6.36
C ASN A 18 -3.37 5.08 5.29
N GLN A 19 -2.07 5.16 5.56
CA GLN A 19 -1.03 4.61 4.67
C GLN A 19 -1.15 3.09 4.55
N ARG A 20 -1.35 2.41 5.68
CA ARG A 20 -1.58 0.96 5.73
C ARG A 20 -2.80 0.55 4.91
N LYS A 21 -3.92 1.28 5.04
CA LYS A 21 -5.14 1.08 4.23
C LYS A 21 -4.87 1.24 2.73
N VAL A 22 -4.10 2.26 2.32
CA VAL A 22 -3.75 2.48 0.91
C VAL A 22 -2.83 1.38 0.37
N LEU A 23 -1.84 0.91 1.13
CA LEU A 23 -0.99 -0.21 0.71
C LEU A 23 -1.80 -1.49 0.51
N LYS A 24 -2.72 -1.80 1.44
CA LYS A 24 -3.63 -2.95 1.28
C LYS A 24 -4.48 -2.83 0.02
N LEU A 25 -5.01 -1.64 -0.26
CA LEU A 25 -5.76 -1.36 -1.49
C LEU A 25 -4.91 -1.58 -2.74
N ILE A 26 -3.65 -1.10 -2.76
CA ILE A 26 -2.70 -1.33 -3.87
C ILE A 26 -2.48 -2.84 -4.07
N VAL A 27 -2.25 -3.60 -3.01
CA VAL A 27 -2.03 -5.04 -3.09
C VAL A 27 -3.28 -5.78 -3.60
N GLU A 28 -4.45 -5.45 -3.07
CA GLU A 28 -5.74 -6.07 -3.43
C GLU A 28 -6.11 -5.80 -4.90
N LYS A 29 -5.98 -4.56 -5.34
CA LYS A 29 -6.33 -4.15 -6.72
C LYS A 29 -5.17 -4.29 -7.70
N ASN A 30 -4.07 -4.91 -7.26
CA ASN A 30 -2.84 -5.10 -8.02
C ASN A 30 -2.34 -3.77 -8.65
N GLY A 31 -2.50 -2.67 -7.91
CA GLY A 31 -2.02 -1.35 -8.28
C GLY A 31 -2.89 -0.55 -9.25
N GLN A 32 -4.01 -1.11 -9.71
CA GLN A 32 -4.88 -0.48 -10.71
C GLN A 32 -6.22 -0.04 -10.10
N ASN A 33 -6.94 0.85 -10.78
CA ASN A 33 -8.31 1.23 -10.43
C ASN A 33 -8.49 1.62 -8.95
N LEU A 34 -7.50 2.31 -8.36
CA LEU A 34 -7.48 2.65 -6.92
C LEU A 34 -8.58 3.67 -6.53
N TYR A 35 -9.14 4.39 -7.51
CA TYR A 35 -10.22 5.35 -7.31
C TYR A 35 -11.62 4.72 -7.44
N ASP A 36 -11.72 3.40 -7.56
CA ASP A 36 -12.98 2.65 -7.52
C ASP A 36 -13.75 2.94 -6.21
N GLU A 37 -14.96 3.49 -6.33
CA GLU A 37 -15.75 3.94 -5.17
C GLU A 37 -16.04 2.81 -4.19
N LYS A 38 -16.30 1.59 -4.69
CA LYS A 38 -16.56 0.42 -3.85
C LYS A 38 -15.33 0.06 -3.01
N ALA A 39 -14.14 0.12 -3.61
CA ALA A 39 -12.89 -0.14 -2.91
C ALA A 39 -12.54 0.96 -1.90
N LEU A 40 -12.73 2.23 -2.28
CA LEU A 40 -12.53 3.35 -1.38
C LEU A 40 -13.47 3.29 -0.18
N ALA A 41 -14.74 2.93 -0.38
CA ALA A 41 -15.71 2.72 0.69
C ALA A 41 -15.31 1.55 1.60
N LYS A 42 -14.89 0.40 1.04
CA LYS A 42 -14.43 -0.78 1.80
C LYS A 42 -13.29 -0.44 2.77
N TYR A 43 -12.36 0.41 2.35
CA TYR A 43 -11.23 0.83 3.17
C TYR A 43 -11.47 2.14 3.94
N GLU A 44 -12.64 2.77 3.78
CA GLU A 44 -12.99 4.08 4.33
C GLU A 44 -11.98 5.18 3.95
N ILE A 45 -11.48 5.14 2.71
CA ILE A 45 -10.51 6.11 2.19
C ILE A 45 -11.25 7.20 1.43
N LYS A 46 -11.05 8.45 1.84
CA LYS A 46 -11.52 9.62 1.07
C LYS A 46 -10.62 9.84 -0.16
N VAL A 47 -11.21 10.22 -1.30
CA VAL A 47 -10.49 10.47 -2.57
C VAL A 47 -9.33 11.46 -2.40
N GLY A 48 -9.56 12.59 -1.72
CA GLY A 48 -8.51 13.58 -1.47
C GLY A 48 -7.35 13.03 -0.62
N SER A 49 -7.67 12.16 0.35
CA SER A 49 -6.67 11.48 1.18
C SER A 49 -5.85 10.49 0.36
N LEU A 50 -6.49 9.72 -0.53
CA LEU A 50 -5.80 8.74 -1.39
C LEU A 50 -4.66 9.40 -2.17
N ARG A 51 -4.94 10.51 -2.88
CA ARG A 51 -3.93 11.22 -3.68
C ARG A 51 -2.72 11.65 -2.83
N LYS A 52 -2.99 12.25 -1.66
CA LYS A 52 -1.94 12.70 -0.73
C LYS A 52 -1.11 11.53 -0.21
N ILE A 53 -1.75 10.42 0.13
CA ILE A 53 -1.07 9.24 0.68
C ILE A 53 -0.22 8.55 -0.39
N LEU A 54 -0.72 8.42 -1.63
CA LEU A 54 0.07 7.89 -2.74
C LEU A 54 1.35 8.70 -2.94
N GLN A 55 1.27 10.04 -2.90
CA GLN A 55 2.46 10.89 -2.97
C GLN A 55 3.42 10.62 -1.80
N ILE A 56 2.92 10.54 -0.56
CA ILE A 56 3.77 10.26 0.60
C ILE A 56 4.47 8.89 0.49
N LEU A 57 3.78 7.88 -0.03
CA LEU A 57 4.36 6.55 -0.20
C LEU A 57 5.40 6.50 -1.34
N LEU A 58 5.19 7.29 -2.40
CA LEU A 58 6.17 7.50 -3.48
C LEU A 58 7.42 8.21 -2.94
N ASP A 59 7.24 9.31 -2.20
CA ASP A 59 8.34 10.09 -1.61
C ASP A 59 9.15 9.29 -0.56
N LYS A 60 8.56 8.23 -0.01
CA LYS A 60 9.20 7.30 0.94
C LYS A 60 9.86 6.10 0.25
N ASP A 61 9.83 6.01 -1.08
CA ASP A 61 10.30 4.85 -1.86
C ASP A 61 9.66 3.50 -1.46
N ILE A 62 8.46 3.53 -0.87
CA ILE A 62 7.72 2.32 -0.48
C ILE A 62 6.96 1.76 -1.69
N ILE A 63 6.48 2.67 -2.54
CA ILE A 63 5.83 2.33 -3.80
C ILE A 63 6.50 3.08 -4.95
N TYR A 64 6.38 2.54 -6.15
CA TYR A 64 6.64 3.25 -7.39
C TYR A 64 5.41 3.20 -8.30
N LYS A 65 5.41 4.08 -9.30
CA LYS A 65 4.33 4.20 -10.28
C LYS A 65 4.88 4.03 -11.70
N THR A 66 4.21 3.21 -12.50
CA THR A 66 4.32 3.21 -13.97
C THR A 66 3.08 3.91 -14.57
N GLU A 67 2.96 3.98 -15.90
CA GLU A 67 1.89 4.74 -16.59
C GLU A 67 0.50 4.64 -15.91
N ASP A 68 0.02 3.43 -15.64
CA ASP A 68 -1.33 3.17 -15.11
C ASP A 68 -1.37 2.39 -13.77
N ARG A 69 -0.22 2.05 -13.19
CA ARG A 69 -0.17 1.09 -12.08
C ARG A 69 0.82 1.48 -10.98
N TYR A 70 0.42 1.23 -9.73
CA TYR A 70 1.26 1.35 -8.55
C TYR A 70 1.79 -0.02 -8.09
N TYR A 71 3.05 -0.05 -7.68
CA TYR A 71 3.72 -1.26 -7.23
C TYR A 71 4.43 -0.99 -5.92
N LEU A 72 4.55 -2.01 -5.06
CA LEU A 72 5.50 -1.92 -3.97
C LEU A 72 6.91 -2.03 -4.53
N GLN A 73 7.82 -1.23 -3.98
CA GLN A 73 9.24 -1.23 -4.33
C GLN A 73 9.85 -2.60 -4.04
N ASP A 74 9.52 -3.18 -2.88
CA ASP A 74 9.96 -4.50 -2.45
C ASP A 74 8.89 -5.59 -2.74
N PRO A 75 9.18 -6.57 -3.63
CA PRO A 75 8.29 -7.69 -3.91
C PRO A 75 8.04 -8.61 -2.70
N LEU A 76 9.01 -8.76 -1.79
CA LEU A 76 8.87 -9.54 -0.57
C LEU A 76 7.95 -8.84 0.42
N PHE A 77 8.01 -7.50 0.52
CA PHE A 77 7.06 -6.75 1.33
C PHE A 77 5.62 -6.88 0.79
N LYS A 78 5.44 -6.87 -0.54
CA LYS A 78 4.15 -7.19 -1.18
C LYS A 78 3.65 -8.58 -0.79
N TYR A 79 4.53 -9.58 -0.82
CA TYR A 79 4.16 -10.94 -0.43
C TYR A 79 3.77 -11.02 1.05
N TRP A 80 4.56 -10.41 1.94
CA TRP A 80 4.31 -10.33 3.36
C TRP A 80 2.97 -9.64 3.69
N LEU A 81 2.59 -8.60 2.95
CA LEU A 81 1.29 -7.95 3.07
C LEU A 81 0.13 -8.83 2.60
N LYS A 82 0.31 -9.59 1.50
CA LYS A 82 -0.72 -10.50 0.99
C LYS A 82 -1.15 -11.54 2.04
N GLN A 83 -0.20 -12.07 2.81
CA GLN A 83 -0.45 -13.03 3.90
C GLN A 83 -1.24 -12.44 5.09
N ARG A 84 -1.47 -11.12 5.10
CA ARG A 84 -2.22 -10.41 6.16
C ARG A 84 -3.53 -9.80 5.66
N ILE A 85 -3.80 -9.89 4.37
CA ILE A 85 -5.05 -9.43 3.73
C ILE A 85 -5.98 -10.62 3.50
N TYR A 86 -5.42 -11.80 3.24
CA TYR A 86 -6.09 -13.09 3.09
C TYR A 86 -5.72 -14.00 4.25
#